data_AF-A0A8T3M629-F1
#
_entry.id   AF-A0A8T3M629-F1
#
_cell.length_a   1.000
_cell.length_b   1.000
_cell.length_c   1.000
_cell.angle_alpha   90.00
_cell.angle_beta   90.00
_cell.angle_gamma   90.00
#
_symmetry.space_group_name_H-M   'P 1'
#
loop_
_entity.id
_entity.type
_entity.pdbx_description
1 polymer ?
#
loop_
_entity_poly.entity_id
_entity_poly.type
_entity_poly.pdbx_seq_one_letter_code
_entity_poly.pdbx_strand_id
1 'polypeptide(L)'
;MRWAIVAGHVLPGRGPATKRTGPAFITARETIELARRQRDTLLMFTGDPHTDRSLAGTAPVLGSLLTRLTERQREVARLGLLDGLRQSEIADRLGVARATISVASARADVRSLARLSGAVRGLWSEGLLRRMADAPGHSEGEAPGHSDG
;
A
#
# COMPACT_ATOMS: atom_id res chain seq x y z
N MET A 1 14.13 5.89 -1.41
CA MET A 1 13.67 4.64 -0.77
C MET A 1 12.65 3.99 -1.70
N ARG A 2 12.64 2.66 -1.85
CA ARG A 2 11.69 1.93 -2.71
C ARG A 2 10.83 1.01 -1.86
N TRP A 3 9.58 0.85 -2.27
CA TRP A 3 8.56 0.13 -1.51
C TRP A 3 7.89 -0.91 -2.39
N ALA A 4 7.69 -2.10 -1.83
CA ALA A 4 6.83 -3.12 -2.38
C ALA A 4 5.80 -3.48 -1.31
N ILE A 5 4.52 -3.50 -1.69
CA ILE A 5 3.43 -3.92 -0.81
C ILE A 5 2.78 -5.14 -1.46
N VAL A 6 2.85 -6.29 -0.79
CA VAL A 6 2.28 -7.53 -1.31
C VAL A 6 1.32 -8.10 -0.29
N ALA A 7 0.11 -8.41 -0.73
CA ALA A 7 -0.89 -9.04 0.11
C ALA A 7 -0.56 -10.52 0.28
N GLY A 8 -0.92 -11.07 1.44
CA GLY A 8 -0.87 -12.49 1.70
C GLY A 8 -0.07 -12.84 2.93
N HIS A 9 0.17 -14.14 3.09
CA HIS A 9 0.73 -14.68 4.31
C HIS A 9 2.25 -14.45 4.39
N VAL A 10 2.67 -13.88 5.52
CA VAL A 10 4.07 -13.82 5.94
C VAL A 10 4.21 -14.74 7.16
N LEU A 11 5.07 -15.75 7.05
CA LEU A 11 5.32 -16.66 8.15
C LEU A 11 6.04 -15.90 9.28
N PRO A 12 5.57 -16.00 10.53
CA PRO A 12 6.27 -15.41 11.66
C PRO A 12 7.62 -16.11 11.84
N GLY A 13 8.67 -15.32 12.07
CA GLY A 13 10.00 -15.81 12.42
C GLY A 13 10.51 -15.14 13.70
N ARG A 14 11.43 -15.78 14.41
CA ARG A 14 12.19 -15.14 15.49
C ARG A 14 13.41 -14.45 14.87
N GLY A 15 13.40 -13.13 14.78
CA GLY A 15 14.51 -12.35 14.22
C GLY A 15 14.09 -11.10 13.42
N PRO A 16 15.07 -10.38 12.82
CA PRO A 16 14.83 -9.18 12.02
C PRO A 16 13.84 -9.42 10.88
N ALA A 17 13.16 -8.37 10.42
CA ALA A 17 12.21 -8.45 9.31
C ALA A 17 12.83 -9.04 8.02
N THR A 18 14.15 -8.91 7.85
CA THR A 18 14.91 -9.50 6.73
C THR A 18 15.04 -11.02 6.77
N LYS A 19 14.74 -11.65 7.91
CA LYS A 19 14.73 -13.11 8.10
C LYS A 19 13.33 -13.73 8.07
N ARG A 20 12.31 -12.96 7.68
CA ARG A 20 10.94 -13.47 7.51
C ARG A 20 10.87 -14.35 6.26
N THR A 21 9.86 -15.22 6.22
CA THR A 21 9.61 -16.13 5.10
C THR A 21 8.10 -16.14 4.78
N GLY A 22 7.68 -16.96 3.82
CA GLY A 22 6.29 -17.07 3.37
C GLY A 22 6.07 -16.40 2.02
N PRO A 23 5.01 -16.80 1.28
CA PRO A 23 4.83 -16.42 -0.12
C PRO A 23 4.85 -14.91 -0.34
N ALA A 24 4.11 -14.14 0.47
CA ALA A 24 4.03 -12.69 0.30
C ALA A 24 5.37 -11.98 0.57
N PHE A 25 6.18 -12.49 1.51
CA PHE A 25 7.49 -11.91 1.80
C PHE A 25 8.48 -12.13 0.66
N ILE A 26 8.52 -13.34 0.10
CA ILE A 26 9.37 -13.67 -1.05
C ILE A 26 8.98 -12.80 -2.25
N THR A 27 7.68 -12.75 -2.58
CA THR A 27 7.18 -11.91 -3.66
C THR A 27 7.50 -10.43 -3.42
N ALA A 28 7.37 -9.91 -2.20
CA ALA A 28 7.71 -8.52 -1.91
C ALA A 28 9.20 -8.23 -2.14
N ARG A 29 10.09 -9.16 -1.75
CA ARG A 29 11.53 -9.02 -1.97
C ARG A 29 11.87 -9.03 -3.46
N GLU A 30 11.30 -9.94 -4.24
CA GLU A 30 11.47 -9.98 -5.69
C GLU A 30 10.93 -8.70 -6.36
N THR A 31 9.81 -8.21 -5.87
CA THR A 31 9.18 -6.97 -6.33
C THR A 31 10.06 -5.75 -6.09
N ILE A 32 10.80 -5.68 -4.97
CA ILE A 32 11.77 -4.59 -4.74
C ILE A 32 12.85 -4.58 -5.84
N GLU A 33 13.34 -5.75 -6.27
CA GLU A 33 14.31 -5.83 -7.36
C GLU A 33 13.70 -5.47 -8.73
N LEU A 34 12.43 -5.77 -8.95
CA LEU A 34 11.68 -5.30 -10.12
C LEU A 34 11.57 -3.76 -10.11
N ALA A 35 11.17 -3.17 -8.98
CA ALA A 35 11.07 -1.71 -8.81
C ALA A 35 12.43 -1.03 -9.02
N ARG A 36 13.54 -1.67 -8.63
CA ARG A 36 14.89 -1.15 -8.91
C ARG A 36 15.17 -1.11 -10.42
N ARG A 37 14.84 -2.18 -11.15
CA ARG A 37 15.02 -2.27 -12.61
C ARG A 37 14.16 -1.26 -13.36
N GLN A 38 12.89 -1.12 -12.98
CA GLN A 38 11.93 -0.21 -13.63
C GLN A 38 12.07 1.24 -13.15
N ARG A 39 12.90 1.48 -12.12
CA ARG A 39 13.06 2.78 -11.45
C ARG A 39 11.79 3.29 -10.77
N ASP A 40 10.85 2.40 -10.49
CA ASP A 40 9.65 2.71 -9.72
C ASP A 40 9.94 2.80 -8.23
N THR A 41 9.17 3.66 -7.56
CA THR A 41 9.31 3.87 -6.11
C THR A 41 8.31 3.04 -5.31
N LEU A 42 7.16 2.70 -5.90
CA LEU A 42 6.11 1.94 -5.24
C LEU A 42 5.52 0.94 -6.22
N LEU A 43 5.52 -0.34 -5.84
CA LEU A 43 4.80 -1.41 -6.50
C LEU A 43 3.86 -2.09 -5.49
N MET A 44 2.68 -2.52 -5.95
CA MET A 44 1.65 -3.13 -5.11
C MET A 44 1.06 -4.35 -5.79
N PHE A 45 0.91 -5.46 -5.06
CA PHE A 45 0.32 -6.71 -5.54
C PHE A 45 -0.66 -7.28 -4.51
N THR A 46 -1.89 -7.50 -4.94
CA THR A 46 -2.96 -8.13 -4.17
C THR A 46 -2.96 -9.65 -4.34
N GLY A 47 -2.43 -10.15 -5.47
CA GLY A 47 -2.53 -11.54 -5.88
C GLY A 47 -3.74 -11.84 -6.78
N ASP A 48 -4.64 -10.87 -6.98
CA ASP A 48 -5.67 -10.93 -8.03
C ASP A 48 -5.12 -10.31 -9.34
N PRO A 49 -5.04 -11.08 -10.44
CA PRO A 49 -4.47 -10.58 -11.69
C PRO A 49 -5.19 -9.38 -12.29
N HIS A 50 -6.50 -9.24 -12.09
CA HIS A 50 -7.25 -8.10 -12.64
C HIS A 50 -6.88 -6.81 -11.92
N THR A 51 -6.93 -6.83 -10.59
CA THR A 51 -6.56 -5.70 -9.75
C THR A 51 -5.08 -5.34 -9.90
N ASP A 52 -4.20 -6.34 -9.97
CA ASP A 52 -2.75 -6.11 -10.06
C ASP A 52 -2.35 -5.40 -11.35
N ARG A 53 -3.07 -5.64 -12.46
CA ARG A 53 -2.87 -4.86 -13.71
C ARG A 53 -3.25 -3.39 -13.53
N SER A 54 -4.34 -3.10 -12.84
CA SER A 54 -4.76 -1.71 -12.56
C SER A 54 -3.77 -1.02 -11.62
N LEU A 55 -3.32 -1.72 -10.58
CA LEU A 55 -2.32 -1.21 -9.63
C LEU A 55 -0.97 -0.95 -10.29
N ALA A 56 -0.56 -1.77 -11.26
CA ALA A 56 0.68 -1.56 -12.01
C ALA A 56 0.73 -0.20 -12.73
N GLY A 57 -0.42 0.34 -13.14
CA GLY A 57 -0.51 1.68 -13.72
C GLY A 57 -0.55 2.81 -12.69
N THR A 58 -1.15 2.59 -11.52
CA THR A 58 -1.45 3.68 -10.57
C THR A 58 -0.45 3.80 -9.41
N ALA A 59 0.06 2.68 -8.89
CA ALA A 59 0.94 2.67 -7.73
C ALA A 59 2.29 3.35 -7.99
N PRO A 60 2.96 3.15 -9.15
CA PRO A 60 4.19 3.88 -9.46
C PRO A 60 4.00 5.39 -9.51
N VAL A 61 2.88 5.86 -10.06
CA VAL A 61 2.54 7.29 -10.14
C VAL A 61 2.41 7.87 -8.73
N LEU A 62 1.70 7.19 -7.83
CA LEU A 62 1.58 7.61 -6.44
C LEU A 62 2.95 7.68 -5.76
N GLY A 63 3.79 6.66 -5.93
CA GLY A 63 5.16 6.64 -5.41
C GLY A 63 6.01 7.81 -5.92
N SER A 64 5.93 8.11 -7.22
CA SER A 64 6.64 9.24 -7.83
C SER A 64 6.18 10.58 -7.25
N LEU A 65 4.88 10.78 -7.05
CA LEU A 65 4.37 12.03 -6.45
C LEU A 65 4.84 12.18 -4.99
N LEU A 66 4.77 11.10 -4.20
CA LEU A 66 5.20 11.12 -2.79
C LEU A 66 6.71 11.38 -2.61
N THR A 67 7.55 10.94 -3.55
CA THR A 67 9.01 11.17 -3.50
C THR A 67 9.39 12.60 -3.84
N ARG A 68 8.58 13.32 -4.62
CA ARG A 68 8.81 14.71 -4.98
C ARG A 68 8.44 15.69 -3.88
N LEU A 69 7.67 15.24 -2.88
CA LEU A 69 7.31 16.08 -1.74
C LEU A 69 8.54 16.42 -0.90
N THR A 70 8.68 17.69 -0.55
CA THR A 70 9.61 18.12 0.49
C THR A 70 9.19 17.53 1.84
N GLU A 71 10.09 17.53 2.81
CA GLU A 71 9.78 17.08 4.17
C GLU A 71 8.57 17.83 4.76
N ARG A 72 8.54 19.15 4.60
CA ARG A 72 7.44 19.98 5.07
C ARG A 72 6.11 19.67 4.38
N GLN A 73 6.14 19.48 3.06
CA GLN A 73 4.94 19.10 2.30
C GLN A 73 4.43 17.73 2.72
N ARG A 74 5.34 16.78 2.94
CA ARG A 74 5.01 15.43 3.42
C ARG A 74 4.37 15.48 4.79
N GLU A 75 4.88 16.29 5.70
CA GLU A 75 4.31 16.49 7.03
C GLU A 75 2.88 17.06 6.97
N VAL A 76 2.67 18.11 6.18
CA VAL A 76 1.33 18.71 5.97
C VAL A 76 0.37 17.70 5.33
N ALA A 77 0.81 16.99 4.29
CA ALA A 77 -0.01 15.96 3.64
C ALA A 77 -0.34 14.81 4.60
N ARG A 78 0.59 14.38 5.45
CA ARG A 78 0.38 13.34 6.48
C ARG A 78 -0.72 13.77 7.44
N LEU A 79 -0.61 14.97 8.01
CA LEU A 79 -1.57 15.50 8.99
C LEU A 79 -2.97 15.67 8.38
N GLY A 80 -3.05 16.14 7.14
CA GLY A 80 -4.34 16.32 6.46
C GLY A 80 -4.98 15.01 6.00
N LEU A 81 -4.20 14.10 5.40
CA LEU A 81 -4.74 12.91 4.73
C LEU A 81 -4.85 11.69 5.65
N LEU A 82 -3.91 11.52 6.59
CA LEU A 82 -3.91 10.38 7.51
C LEU A 82 -4.52 10.73 8.86
N ASP A 83 -4.19 11.90 9.39
CA ASP A 83 -4.67 12.33 10.71
C ASP A 83 -5.99 13.13 10.62
N GLY A 84 -6.46 13.45 9.41
CA GLY A 84 -7.77 14.09 9.16
C GLY A 84 -7.87 15.55 9.61
N LEU A 85 -6.75 16.20 9.89
CA LEU A 85 -6.73 17.55 10.43
C LEU A 85 -7.09 18.62 9.38
N ARG A 86 -7.83 19.63 9.82
CA ARG A 86 -8.10 20.85 9.06
C ARG A 86 -6.84 21.71 8.99
N GLN A 87 -6.75 22.57 7.98
CA GLN A 87 -5.57 23.45 7.81
C GLN A 87 -5.27 24.35 9.02
N SER A 88 -6.28 24.79 9.76
CA SER A 88 -6.08 25.55 11.00
C SER A 88 -5.41 24.70 12.08
N GLU A 89 -5.90 23.48 12.30
CA GLU A 89 -5.36 22.56 13.30
C GLU A 89 -3.93 22.13 12.95
N ILE A 90 -3.64 21.96 11.66
CA ILE A 90 -2.28 21.73 11.16
C ILE A 90 -1.39 22.95 11.46
N ALA A 91 -1.91 24.16 11.24
CA ALA A 91 -1.17 25.39 11.49
C ALA A 91 -0.82 25.54 12.98
N ASP A 92 -1.81 25.31 13.85
CA ASP A 92 -1.66 25.33 15.30
C ASP A 92 -0.64 24.28 15.76
N ARG A 93 -0.79 23.04 15.28
CA ARG A 93 0.11 21.93 15.63
C ARG A 93 1.55 22.18 15.22
N LEU A 94 1.76 22.86 14.10
CA LEU A 94 3.09 23.12 13.56
C LEU A 94 3.64 24.50 13.95
N GLY A 95 2.90 25.28 14.74
CA GLY A 95 3.31 26.61 15.20
C GLY A 95 3.54 27.61 14.05
N VAL A 96 2.77 27.53 12.97
CA VAL A 96 2.91 28.42 11.79
C VAL A 96 1.61 29.09 11.40
N ALA A 97 1.69 30.13 10.57
CA ALA A 97 0.50 30.76 10.00
C ALA A 97 -0.29 29.81 9.08
N ARG A 98 -1.63 29.90 9.09
CA ARG A 98 -2.52 29.15 8.20
C ARG A 98 -2.19 29.33 6.71
N ALA A 99 -1.77 30.53 6.30
CA ALA A 99 -1.36 30.81 4.92
C ALA A 99 -0.20 29.91 4.47
N THR A 100 0.76 29.64 5.36
CA THR A 100 1.88 28.71 5.11
C THR A 100 1.37 27.30 4.85
N ILE A 101 0.37 26.83 5.60
CA ILE A 101 -0.25 25.52 5.38
C ILE A 101 -1.00 25.45 4.06
N SER A 102 -1.73 26.52 3.70
CA SER A 102 -2.44 26.62 2.43
C SER A 102 -1.47 26.51 1.24
N VAL A 103 -0.38 27.29 1.26
CA VAL A 103 0.66 27.25 0.22
C VAL A 103 1.34 25.89 0.15
N ALA A 104 1.70 25.30 1.30
CA ALA A 104 2.30 23.97 1.34
C ALA A 104 1.35 22.91 0.75
N SER A 105 0.07 22.97 1.09
CA SER A 105 -0.96 22.05 0.59
C SER A 105 -1.15 22.17 -0.92
N ALA A 106 -1.15 23.39 -1.46
CA ALA A 106 -1.26 23.65 -2.88
C ALA A 106 -0.02 23.14 -3.64
N ARG A 107 1.19 23.42 -3.14
CA ARG A 107 2.44 22.97 -3.77
C ARG A 107 2.63 21.45 -3.71
N ALA A 108 2.07 20.80 -2.70
CA ALA A 108 2.06 19.36 -2.58
C ALA A 108 0.94 18.69 -3.40
N ASP A 109 0.03 19.49 -3.99
CA ASP A 109 -1.21 19.02 -4.60
C ASP A 109 -1.93 17.95 -3.74
N VAL A 110 -2.18 18.32 -2.47
CA VAL A 110 -2.78 17.42 -1.47
C VAL A 110 -4.12 16.85 -1.95
N ARG A 111 -4.87 17.61 -2.76
CA ARG A 111 -6.15 17.16 -3.31
C ARG A 111 -5.97 16.03 -4.33
N SER A 112 -5.05 16.15 -5.27
CA SER A 112 -4.79 15.08 -6.24
C SER A 112 -4.18 13.86 -5.55
N LEU A 113 -3.29 14.07 -4.57
CA LEU A 113 -2.77 12.98 -3.73
C LEU A 113 -3.89 12.25 -2.98
N ALA A 114 -4.86 12.97 -2.41
CA ALA A 114 -6.02 12.37 -1.76
C ALA A 114 -6.84 11.50 -2.71
N ARG A 115 -7.09 12.00 -3.93
CA ARG A 115 -7.86 11.27 -4.95
C ARG A 115 -7.15 10.01 -5.41
N LEU A 116 -5.86 10.11 -5.74
CA LEU A 116 -5.08 8.98 -6.22
C LEU A 116 -4.89 7.94 -5.12
N SER A 117 -4.57 8.35 -3.89
CA SER A 117 -4.47 7.42 -2.76
C SER A 117 -5.81 6.74 -2.47
N GLY A 118 -6.94 7.45 -2.59
CA GLY A 118 -8.28 6.88 -2.51
C GLY A 118 -8.53 5.82 -3.58
N ALA A 119 -8.19 6.09 -4.85
CA ALA A 119 -8.32 5.13 -5.94
C ALA A 119 -7.43 3.89 -5.74
N VAL A 120 -6.17 4.08 -5.37
CA VAL A 120 -5.23 2.98 -5.06
C VAL A 120 -5.75 2.13 -3.90
N ARG A 121 -6.28 2.75 -2.85
CA ARG A 121 -6.90 2.03 -1.72
C ARG A 121 -8.16 1.26 -2.13
N GLY A 122 -8.97 1.83 -3.02
CA GLY A 122 -10.14 1.17 -3.59
C GLY A 122 -9.75 -0.11 -4.33
N LEU A 123 -8.82 0.01 -5.29
CA LEU A 123 -8.26 -1.13 -6.02
C LEU A 123 -7.68 -2.18 -5.08
N TRP A 124 -6.86 -1.76 -4.11
CA TRP A 124 -6.28 -2.68 -3.13
C TRP A 124 -7.36 -3.46 -2.37
N SER A 125 -8.41 -2.79 -1.91
CA SER A 125 -9.50 -3.43 -1.17
C SER A 125 -10.28 -4.40 -2.05
N GLU A 126 -10.54 -4.02 -3.31
CA GLU A 126 -11.20 -4.89 -4.28
C GLU A 126 -10.40 -6.17 -4.55
N GLY A 127 -9.09 -6.04 -4.82
CA GLY A 127 -8.24 -7.21 -5.07
C GLY A 127 -8.11 -8.13 -3.86
N LEU A 128 -8.10 -7.58 -2.64
CA LEU A 128 -8.16 -8.38 -1.42
C LEU A 128 -9.47 -9.17 -1.31
N LEU A 129 -10.61 -8.55 -1.59
CA LEU A 129 -11.92 -9.20 -1.55
C LEU A 129 -12.02 -10.30 -2.62
N ARG A 130 -11.59 -10.03 -3.86
CA ARG A 130 -11.57 -11.01 -4.96
C ARG A 130 -10.70 -12.22 -4.60
N ARG A 131 -9.49 -11.97 -4.11
CA ARG A 131 -8.60 -13.04 -3.65
C ARG A 131 -9.21 -13.91 -2.55
N MET A 132 -9.95 -13.30 -1.61
CA MET A 132 -10.62 -14.06 -0.54
C MET A 132 -11.77 -14.90 -1.08
N ALA A 133 -12.50 -14.40 -2.08
CA ALA A 133 -13.57 -15.15 -2.76
C ALA A 133 -13.02 -16.34 -3.58
N ASP A 134 -11.83 -16.16 -4.18
CA ASP A 134 -11.17 -17.19 -5.00
C ASP A 134 -10.28 -18.14 -4.18
N ALA A 135 -10.16 -17.93 -2.86
CA ALA A 135 -9.43 -18.86 -2.01
C ALA A 135 -10.18 -20.20 -2.00
N PRO A 136 -9.54 -21.32 -2.39
CA PRO A 136 -10.19 -22.62 -2.39
C PRO A 136 -10.72 -22.88 -0.98
N GLY A 137 -12.03 -23.07 -0.86
CA GLY A 137 -12.67 -23.45 0.39
C GLY A 137 -11.91 -24.61 1.00
N HIS A 138 -11.65 -24.54 2.31
CA HIS A 138 -11.31 -25.73 3.06
C HIS A 138 -12.49 -26.68 2.94
N SER A 139 -12.47 -27.53 1.92
CA SER A 139 -13.36 -28.68 1.82
C SER A 139 -12.96 -29.61 2.97
N GLU A 140 -13.64 -29.45 4.11
CA GLU A 140 -13.92 -30.54 5.02
C GLU A 140 -14.46 -31.70 4.17
N GLY A 141 -13.59 -32.66 3.94
CA GLY A 141 -13.83 -33.88 3.19
C GLY A 141 -13.02 -34.99 3.84
N GLU A 142 -13.09 -35.08 5.17
CA GLU A 142 -12.79 -36.32 5.88
C GLU A 142 -13.87 -37.32 5.45
N ALA A 143 -13.56 -38.11 4.42
CA ALA A 143 -14.39 -39.23 4.02
C ALA A 143 -14.31 -40.30 5.13
N PRO A 144 -15.43 -40.70 5.77
CA PRO A 144 -15.40 -41.80 6.70
C PRO A 144 -15.34 -43.11 5.92
N GLY A 145 -14.29 -43.89 6.17
CA GLY A 145 -14.26 -45.36 6.15
C GLY A 145 -14.49 -46.05 4.81
N HIS A 146 -13.47 -46.77 4.34
CA HIS A 146 -13.65 -48.13 3.82
C HIS A 146 -12.51 -48.99 4.39
N SER A 147 -12.82 -49.67 5.49
CA SER A 147 -12.10 -50.86 5.95
C SER A 147 -12.87 -52.06 5.41
N ASP A 148 -12.38 -52.65 4.31
CA ASP A 148 -12.81 -53.97 3.88
C ASP A 148 -11.96 -55.03 4.60
N GLY A 149 -12.65 -56.09 5.04
CA GLY A 149 -12.12 -57.21 5.80
C GLY A 149 -11.49 -58.32 4.97
#